data_AF-A0A7C5GIM0-F1
#
_entry.id   AF-A0A7C5GIM0-F1
#
_cell.length_a   1.000
_cell.length_b   1.000
_cell.length_c   1.000
_cell.angle_alpha   90.00
_cell.angle_beta   90.00
_cell.angle_gamma   90.00
#
_symmetry.space_group_name_H-M   'P 1'
#
loop_
_entity.id
_entity.type
_entity.pdbx_description
1 polymer ?
#
loop_
_entity_poly.entity_id
_entity_poly.type
_entity_poly.pdbx_seq_one_letter_code
_entity_poly.pdbx_strand_id
1 'polypeptide(L)'
;MGKPPQCVFFRETPRNRNWGINYKENRIRFKGTRTYLKHDIIVTVEKITGYCPVFKSGDRFKIREGYIVEPSLPLCIHALLPVFHFVPALARGIGGREFGSKEDDFIFVSCPDPGPPFSCGGNVIFKLQREI
;
A
#
# COMPACT_ATOMS: atom_id res chain seq x y z
N MET A 1 -13.01 29.91 20.79
CA MET A 1 -12.47 28.62 20.30
C MET A 1 -13.65 27.78 19.85
N GLY A 2 -13.89 27.68 18.53
CA GLY A 2 -15.00 26.91 17.99
C GLY A 2 -14.76 25.41 18.16
N LYS A 3 -15.81 24.63 18.45
CA LYS A 3 -15.72 23.16 18.46
C LYS A 3 -15.19 22.70 17.09
N PRO A 4 -14.21 21.78 17.03
CA PRO A 4 -13.80 21.20 15.75
C PRO A 4 -15.04 20.59 15.07
N PRO A 5 -15.15 20.70 13.73
CA PRO A 5 -16.31 20.18 13.01
C PRO A 5 -16.50 18.70 13.37
N GLN A 6 -17.73 18.35 13.79
CA GLN A 6 -18.08 16.95 14.05
C GLN A 6 -17.95 16.18 12.74
N CYS A 7 -16.96 15.30 12.66
CA CYS A 7 -16.80 14.44 11.50
C CYS A 7 -17.94 13.43 11.42
N VAL A 8 -18.68 13.51 10.33
CA VAL A 8 -19.71 12.53 9.96
C VAL A 8 -18.99 11.36 9.30
N PHE A 9 -18.74 10.30 10.07
CA PHE A 9 -18.21 9.05 9.53
C PHE A 9 -19.30 8.38 8.69
N PHE A 10 -19.07 8.26 7.37
CA PHE A 10 -19.96 7.48 6.49
C PHE A 10 -19.99 6.04 6.99
N ARG A 11 -21.18 5.56 7.36
CA ARG A 11 -21.41 4.20 7.84
C ARG A 11 -21.00 3.18 6.78
N GLU A 12 -20.36 2.11 7.23
CA GLU A 12 -19.92 0.97 6.41
C GLU A 12 -21.06 0.42 5.56
N THR A 13 -20.81 0.17 4.27
CA THR A 13 -21.73 -0.56 3.40
C THR A 13 -21.40 -2.07 3.43
N PRO A 14 -22.40 -2.97 3.31
CA PRO A 14 -22.17 -4.40 3.37
C PRO A 14 -21.24 -4.88 2.25
N ARG A 15 -20.22 -5.66 2.63
CA ARG A 15 -19.25 -6.30 1.74
C ARG A 15 -19.90 -7.50 1.04
N ASN A 16 -20.24 -7.35 -0.23
CA ASN A 16 -20.35 -8.51 -1.14
C ASN A 16 -20.26 -8.10 -2.61
N ARG A 17 -19.07 -8.24 -3.23
CA ARG A 17 -18.93 -8.28 -4.70
C ARG A 17 -17.72 -9.11 -5.11
N ASN A 18 -18.00 -10.28 -5.70
CA ASN A 18 -17.05 -11.05 -6.48
C ASN A 18 -16.65 -10.27 -7.74
N TRP A 19 -15.37 -9.96 -7.88
CA TRP A 19 -14.80 -9.44 -9.11
C TRP A 19 -13.83 -10.49 -9.66
N GLY A 20 -14.28 -11.23 -10.68
CA GLY A 20 -13.40 -12.06 -11.49
C GLY A 20 -12.77 -11.20 -12.58
N ILE A 21 -11.46 -10.98 -12.52
CA ILE A 21 -10.70 -10.31 -13.59
C ILE A 21 -9.64 -11.29 -14.06
N ASN A 22 -9.69 -11.65 -15.35
CA ASN A 22 -8.74 -12.54 -16.00
C ASN A 22 -7.66 -11.69 -16.68
N TYR A 23 -6.46 -11.65 -16.10
CA TYR A 23 -5.28 -11.00 -16.67
C TYR A 23 -4.42 -12.04 -17.40
N LYS A 24 -4.74 -12.34 -18.65
CA LYS A 24 -3.81 -13.03 -19.55
C LYS A 24 -3.30 -12.09 -20.64
N GLU A 25 -1.97 -11.99 -20.63
CA GLU A 25 -1.07 -11.70 -21.74
C GLU A 25 -0.96 -10.24 -22.21
N ASN A 26 0.10 -9.57 -21.73
CA ASN A 26 0.84 -8.60 -22.54
C ASN A 26 2.30 -8.49 -22.06
N ARG A 27 3.21 -9.26 -22.67
CA ARG A 27 4.66 -9.11 -22.51
C ARG A 27 5.15 -7.96 -23.39
N ILE A 28 5.36 -6.78 -22.80
CA ILE A 28 6.09 -5.70 -23.44
C ILE A 28 7.60 -6.04 -23.40
N ARG A 29 8.21 -6.32 -24.56
CA ARG A 29 9.66 -6.55 -24.71
C ARG A 29 10.39 -5.21 -24.90
N PHE A 30 11.04 -4.71 -23.85
CA PHE A 30 12.03 -3.63 -23.98
C PHE A 30 13.38 -4.22 -24.40
N LYS A 31 13.86 -3.89 -25.61
CA LYS A 31 15.18 -4.27 -26.13
C LYS A 31 16.28 -3.59 -25.29
N GLY A 32 17.20 -4.39 -24.75
CA GLY A 32 18.42 -3.93 -24.07
C GLY A 32 18.45 -4.11 -22.54
N THR A 33 17.67 -5.03 -21.97
CA THR A 33 17.37 -5.01 -20.53
C THR A 33 18.19 -6.05 -19.75
N ARG A 34 18.97 -5.56 -18.78
CA ARG A 34 19.35 -6.32 -17.58
C ARG A 34 18.05 -6.93 -17.04
N THR A 35 17.88 -8.24 -17.14
CA THR A 35 16.69 -8.93 -16.63
C THR A 35 16.72 -8.85 -15.12
N TYR A 36 16.15 -7.79 -14.56
CA TYR A 36 15.90 -7.72 -13.12
C TYR A 36 14.87 -8.80 -12.81
N LEU A 37 15.24 -9.73 -11.93
CA LEU A 37 14.26 -10.57 -11.23
C LEU A 37 13.24 -9.61 -10.61
N LYS A 38 12.00 -9.69 -11.08
CA LYS A 38 10.93 -8.86 -10.53
C LYS A 38 10.42 -9.58 -9.29
N HIS A 39 10.57 -8.95 -8.15
CA HIS A 39 10.04 -9.45 -6.89
C HIS A 39 8.61 -8.96 -6.69
N ASP A 40 7.76 -9.84 -6.20
CA ASP A 40 6.45 -9.46 -5.71
C ASP A 40 6.60 -8.78 -4.34
N ILE A 41 5.79 -7.77 -4.07
CA ILE A 41 5.82 -7.01 -2.82
C ILE A 41 4.56 -7.34 -2.03
N ILE A 42 4.76 -7.79 -0.79
CA ILE A 42 3.70 -7.91 0.19
C ILE A 42 3.59 -6.61 0.96
N VAL A 43 2.40 -6.00 0.91
CA VAL A 43 2.04 -4.84 1.71
C VAL A 43 1.22 -5.31 2.89
N THR A 44 1.68 -5.00 4.10
CA THR A 44 1.00 -5.34 5.36
C THR A 44 0.68 -4.07 6.13
N VAL A 45 -0.53 -3.96 6.67
CA VAL A 45 -0.90 -2.86 7.57
C VAL A 45 -0.33 -3.16 8.96
N GLU A 46 0.80 -2.52 9.27
CA GLU A 46 1.54 -2.75 10.52
C GLU A 46 0.83 -2.10 11.71
N LYS A 47 0.42 -0.83 11.55
CA LYS A 47 -0.15 -0.03 12.64
C LYS A 47 -1.13 1.00 12.12
N ILE A 48 -2.21 1.21 12.86
CA ILE A 48 -3.15 2.31 12.66
C ILE A 48 -3.14 3.18 13.93
N THR A 49 -3.00 4.49 13.75
CA THR A 49 -3.12 5.49 14.82
C THR A 49 -4.28 6.41 14.50
N GLY A 50 -5.29 6.50 15.37
CA GLY A 50 -6.55 7.18 15.07
C GLY A 50 -7.52 6.25 14.34
N TYR A 51 -8.20 6.76 13.31
CA TYR A 51 -9.23 6.02 12.58
C TYR A 51 -8.93 5.91 11.08
N CYS A 52 -9.05 4.70 10.53
CA CYS A 52 -9.05 4.46 9.09
C CYS A 52 -10.37 3.77 8.69
N PRO A 53 -11.12 4.28 7.70
CA PRO A 53 -12.38 3.65 7.26
C PRO A 53 -12.18 2.45 6.33
N VAL A 54 -10.96 2.23 5.83
CA VAL A 54 -10.69 1.20 4.81
C VAL A 54 -9.92 0.02 5.39
N PHE A 55 -8.82 0.28 6.09
CA PHE A 55 -7.90 -0.75 6.55
C PHE A 55 -8.05 -1.08 8.03
N LYS A 56 -7.63 -2.29 8.39
CA LYS A 56 -7.45 -2.79 9.75
C LYS A 56 -6.00 -3.26 9.94
N SER A 57 -5.50 -3.19 11.17
CA SER A 57 -4.18 -3.74 11.49
C SER A 57 -4.13 -5.23 11.14
N GLY A 58 -3.07 -5.64 10.45
CA GLY A 58 -2.90 -7.00 9.94
C GLY A 58 -3.49 -7.25 8.55
N ASP A 59 -4.20 -6.29 7.94
CA ASP A 59 -4.63 -6.41 6.53
C ASP A 59 -3.41 -6.56 5.61
N ARG A 60 -3.53 -7.40 4.58
CA ARG A 60 -2.45 -7.72 3.64
C ARG A 60 -2.93 -7.82 2.21
N PHE A 61 -2.17 -7.23 1.29
CA PHE A 61 -2.38 -7.38 -0.16
C PHE A 61 -1.05 -7.47 -0.89
N LYS A 62 -1.09 -7.96 -2.14
CA LYS A 62 0.10 -8.22 -2.95
C LYS A 62 0.18 -7.25 -4.12
N ILE A 63 1.40 -6.79 -4.43
CA ILE A 63 1.71 -6.07 -5.66
C ILE A 63 2.76 -6.87 -6.43
N ARG A 64 2.36 -7.39 -7.58
CA ARG A 64 3.19 -8.22 -8.44
C ARG A 64 3.94 -7.42 -9.47
N GLU A 65 5.12 -7.89 -9.82
CA GLU A 65 5.99 -7.28 -10.84
C GLU A 65 6.32 -5.79 -10.60
N GLY A 66 6.04 -5.26 -9.41
CA GLY A 66 6.17 -3.85 -9.07
C GLY A 66 5.06 -2.92 -9.59
N TYR A 67 3.98 -3.43 -10.20
CA TYR A 67 2.90 -2.58 -10.73
C TYR A 67 1.51 -3.24 -10.86
N ILE A 68 1.38 -4.55 -10.68
CA ILE A 68 0.10 -5.25 -10.77
C ILE A 68 -0.43 -5.45 -9.35
N VAL A 69 -1.49 -4.73 -8.98
CA VAL A 69 -2.10 -4.89 -7.66
C VAL A 69 -3.08 -6.07 -7.69
N GLU A 70 -2.92 -7.01 -6.76
CA GLU A 70 -3.89 -8.11 -6.54
C GLU A 70 -4.69 -7.80 -5.27
N PRO A 71 -5.84 -7.13 -5.38
CA PRO A 71 -6.64 -6.74 -4.23
C PRO A 71 -7.35 -7.97 -3.62
N SER A 72 -6.98 -8.32 -2.39
CA SER A 72 -7.71 -9.25 -1.53
C SER A 72 -8.74 -8.53 -0.64
N LEU A 73 -8.71 -7.20 -0.64
CA LEU A 73 -9.46 -6.31 0.25
C LEU A 73 -9.68 -4.93 -0.41
N PRO A 74 -10.62 -4.10 0.07
CA PRO A 74 -10.83 -2.75 -0.45
C PRO A 74 -9.56 -1.90 -0.28
N LEU A 75 -9.14 -1.22 -1.35
CA LEU A 75 -7.94 -0.39 -1.33
C LEU A 75 -8.29 1.10 -1.34
N CYS A 76 -7.56 1.87 -0.55
CA CYS A 76 -7.68 3.31 -0.49
C CYS A 76 -6.66 3.96 -1.44
N ILE A 77 -7.12 4.65 -2.48
CA ILE A 77 -6.23 5.37 -3.42
C ILE A 77 -5.33 6.37 -2.67
N HIS A 78 -5.87 7.06 -1.65
CA HIS A 78 -5.11 8.00 -0.83
C HIS A 78 -3.90 7.35 -0.15
N ALA A 79 -4.07 6.14 0.41
CA ALA A 79 -3.01 5.42 1.09
C ALA A 79 -2.04 4.70 0.13
N LEU A 80 -2.49 4.38 -1.09
CA LEU A 80 -1.66 3.72 -2.10
C LEU A 80 -0.63 4.66 -2.73
N LEU A 81 -0.88 5.97 -2.77
CA LEU A 81 0.03 6.97 -3.33
C LEU A 81 1.48 6.83 -2.80
N PRO A 82 1.72 6.88 -1.47
CA PRO A 82 3.07 6.73 -0.95
C PRO A 82 3.62 5.32 -1.13
N VAL A 83 2.77 4.28 -1.09
CA VAL A 83 3.18 2.88 -1.33
C VAL A 83 3.74 2.72 -2.76
N PHE A 84 3.04 3.24 -3.76
CA PHE A 84 3.43 3.14 -5.17
C PHE A 84 4.72 3.87 -5.51
N HIS A 85 5.14 4.85 -4.70
CA HIS A 85 6.43 5.51 -4.88
C HIS A 85 7.61 4.53 -4.72
N PHE A 86 7.51 3.57 -3.80
CA PHE A 86 8.62 2.66 -3.46
C PHE A 86 8.56 1.31 -4.18
N VAL A 87 7.35 0.82 -4.47
CA VAL A 87 7.13 -0.55 -4.97
C VAL A 87 7.91 -0.88 -6.25
N PRO A 88 7.97 -0.03 -7.30
CA PRO A 88 8.73 -0.36 -8.51
C PRO A 88 10.23 -0.53 -8.25
N ALA A 89 10.78 0.20 -7.29
CA ALA A 89 12.20 0.17 -6.96
C ALA A 89 12.53 -1.06 -6.09
N LEU A 90 11.72 -1.32 -5.06
CA LEU A 90 11.82 -2.54 -4.24
C LEU A 90 11.67 -3.81 -5.09
N ALA A 91 10.72 -3.82 -6.03
CA ALA A 91 10.49 -4.96 -6.92
C ALA A 91 11.68 -5.25 -7.86
N ARG A 92 12.57 -4.27 -8.08
CA ARG A 92 13.81 -4.45 -8.85
C ARG A 92 15.02 -4.83 -7.98
N GLY A 93 14.78 -5.12 -6.70
CA GLY A 93 15.82 -5.56 -5.77
C GLY A 93 16.56 -4.42 -5.07
N ILE A 94 16.09 -3.17 -5.19
CA ILE A 94 16.65 -2.07 -4.40
C ILE A 94 16.32 -2.32 -2.92
N GLY A 95 17.35 -2.35 -2.10
CA GLY A 95 17.28 -2.63 -0.67
C GLY A 95 16.58 -1.52 0.12
N GLY A 96 16.00 -1.86 1.27
CA GLY A 96 15.35 -0.89 2.14
C GLY A 96 16.30 0.21 2.64
N ARG A 97 17.60 -0.10 2.83
CA ARG A 97 18.59 0.87 3.32
C ARG A 97 18.84 2.02 2.32
N GLU A 98 18.67 1.77 1.02
CA GLU A 98 18.75 2.79 -0.03
C GLU A 98 17.64 3.84 0.09
N PHE A 99 16.54 3.52 0.79
CA PHE A 99 15.46 4.45 1.13
C PHE A 99 15.56 5.03 2.54
N GLY A 100 16.69 4.81 3.23
CA GLY A 100 16.89 5.26 4.62
C GLY A 100 16.16 4.38 5.66
N SER A 101 15.72 3.18 5.29
CA SER A 101 15.22 2.19 6.26
C SER A 101 16.38 1.61 7.08
N LYS A 102 16.07 1.12 8.28
CA LYS A 102 17.04 0.39 9.11
C LYS A 102 17.36 -0.99 8.54
N GLU A 103 16.36 -1.63 7.94
CA GLU A 103 16.44 -2.99 7.40
C GLU A 103 16.44 -2.97 5.87
N ASP A 104 17.01 -4.01 5.26
CA ASP A 104 17.09 -4.11 3.81
C ASP A 104 15.93 -4.90 3.17
N ASP A 105 15.34 -5.81 3.94
CA ASP A 105 14.29 -6.73 3.49
C ASP A 105 12.92 -6.06 3.37
N PHE A 106 12.72 -4.98 4.13
CA PHE A 106 11.47 -4.25 4.15
C PHE A 106 11.65 -2.76 4.48
N ILE A 107 10.62 -1.99 4.15
CA ILE A 107 10.50 -0.60 4.55
C ILE A 107 9.13 -0.35 5.19
N PHE A 108 9.03 0.73 5.97
CA PHE A 108 7.75 1.24 6.44
C PHE A 108 7.37 2.50 5.67
N VAL A 109 6.10 2.59 5.28
CA VAL A 109 5.55 3.71 4.53
C VAL A 109 4.28 4.17 5.22
N SER A 110 4.10 5.49 5.30
CA SER A 110 2.97 6.09 5.99
C SER A 110 1.92 6.58 4.99
N CYS A 111 0.64 6.35 5.27
CA CYS A 111 -0.48 7.02 4.61
C CYS A 111 -0.33 8.55 4.74
N PRO A 112 -0.71 9.37 3.74
CA PRO A 112 -0.51 10.81 3.83
C PRO A 112 -1.49 11.52 4.78
N ASP A 113 -2.47 10.80 5.34
CA ASP A 113 -3.38 11.36 6.34
C ASP A 113 -2.59 11.77 7.61
N PRO A 114 -2.58 13.06 7.96
CA PRO A 114 -1.84 13.57 9.11
C PRO A 114 -2.46 13.16 10.45
N GLY A 115 -3.72 12.73 10.46
CA GLY A 115 -4.48 12.47 11.69
C GLY A 115 -4.75 13.74 12.52
N PRO A 116 -5.27 13.58 13.75
CA PRO A 116 -5.55 14.70 14.65
C PRO A 116 -4.29 15.52 15.00
N PRO A 117 -4.40 16.85 15.16
CA PRO A 117 -5.62 17.66 15.11
C PRO A 117 -6.07 18.09 13.70
N PHE A 118 -5.35 17.71 12.65
CA PHE A 118 -5.53 18.21 11.29
C PHE A 118 -6.57 17.43 10.48
N SER A 119 -6.81 16.16 10.83
CA SER A 119 -7.91 15.35 10.31
C SER A 119 -8.59 14.59 11.46
N CYS A 120 -9.82 14.15 11.25
CA CYS A 120 -10.49 13.20 12.14
C CYS A 120 -10.24 11.73 11.78
N GLY A 121 -9.45 11.50 10.75
CA GLY A 121 -8.99 10.18 10.36
C GLY A 121 -7.82 9.75 11.22
N GLY A 122 -6.79 9.24 10.57
CA GLY A 122 -5.69 8.61 11.25
C GLY A 122 -4.61 8.16 10.30
N ASN A 123 -3.46 7.90 10.88
CA ASN A 123 -2.30 7.47 10.14
C ASN A 123 -2.24 5.94 10.07
N VAL A 124 -1.88 5.43 8.89
CA VAL A 124 -1.67 4.00 8.64
C VAL A 124 -0.23 3.79 8.24
N ILE A 125 0.48 2.92 8.96
CA ILE A 125 1.83 2.48 8.64
C ILE A 125 1.75 1.15 7.92
N PHE A 126 2.30 1.10 6.72
CA PHE A 126 2.42 -0.08 5.89
C PHE A 126 3.85 -0.62 5.95
N LYS A 127 3.99 -1.93 6.13
CA LYS A 127 5.24 -2.65 5.89
C LYS A 127 5.24 -3.17 4.45
N LEU A 128 6.24 -2.79 3.66
CA LEU A 128 6.46 -3.30 2.31
C LEU A 128 7.64 -4.26 2.35
N GLN A 129 7.42 -5.52 1.99
CA GLN A 129 8.43 -6.57 2.05
C GLN A 129 8.47 -7.35 0.74
N ARG A 130 9.67 -7.66 0.23
CA ARG A 130 9.83 -8.56 -0.94
C ARG A 130 9.43 -9.98 -0.56
N GLU A 131 8.69 -10.64 -1.44
CA GLU A 131 8.49 -12.09 -1.41
C GLU A 131 9.73 -12.75 -2.06
N ILE A 132 10.40 -13.62 -1.30
CA ILE A 132 11.64 -14.32 -1.70
C ILE A 132 11.28 -15.67 -2.32
#